data_AF-A0A832FTW1-F1
#
_entry.id   AF-A0A832FTW1-F1
#
_cell.length_a   1.000
_cell.length_b   1.000
_cell.length_c   1.000
_cell.angle_alpha   90.00
_cell.angle_beta   90.00
_cell.angle_gamma   90.00
#
_symmetry.space_group_name_H-M   'P 1'
#
loop_
_entity.id
_entity.type
_entity.pdbx_description
1 polymer ?
#
loop_
_entity_poly.entity_id
_entity_poly.type
_entity_poly.pdbx_seq_one_letter_code
_entity_poly.pdbx_strand_id
1 'polypeptide(L)'
;VATIAAAIAGAISYLAQMAQWAMIFGGRNDDEEGGNPLVAIIMIIVAPIAAMLIQLAISRSREYGADDGGAEISGNPLYLANALRKLDYAAKKIPMDANPATSHLFIVNPLAGGGLVKLFSTHPPIEERIERLERMAYKGY
;
A
#
# COMPACT_ATOMS: atom_id res chain seq x y z
N VAL A 1 -9.72 3.45 -0.88
CA VAL A 1 -8.26 3.29 -1.14
C VAL A 1 -7.93 3.65 -2.58
N ALA A 2 -8.63 3.11 -3.58
CA ALA A 2 -8.42 3.42 -5.00
C ALA A 2 -8.40 4.93 -5.35
N THR A 3 -9.29 5.73 -4.77
CA THR A 3 -9.36 7.18 -5.00
C THR A 3 -8.15 7.94 -4.44
N ILE A 4 -7.72 7.58 -3.22
CA ILE A 4 -6.52 8.18 -2.59
C ILE A 4 -5.26 7.71 -3.31
N ALA A 5 -5.19 6.43 -3.69
CA ALA A 5 -4.11 5.87 -4.49
C ALA A 5 -3.97 6.59 -5.84
N ALA A 6 -5.09 6.77 -6.56
CA ALA A 6 -5.12 7.48 -7.84
C ALA A 6 -4.75 8.96 -7.68
N ALA A 7 -5.19 9.61 -6.60
CA ALA A 7 -4.82 11.00 -6.32
C ALA A 7 -3.32 11.16 -6.05
N ILE A 8 -2.73 10.26 -5.24
CA ILE A 8 -1.30 10.26 -4.94
C ILE A 8 -0.50 9.93 -6.21
N ALA A 9 -0.87 8.88 -6.95
CA ALA A 9 -0.23 8.53 -8.20
C ALA A 9 -0.31 9.68 -9.22
N GLY A 10 -1.47 10.32 -9.36
CA GLY A 10 -1.67 11.49 -10.21
C GLY A 10 -0.81 12.68 -9.77
N ALA A 11 -0.72 12.96 -8.48
CA ALA A 11 0.14 14.02 -7.95
C ALA A 11 1.63 13.75 -8.21
N ILE A 12 2.10 12.52 -8.00
CA ILE A 12 3.48 12.11 -8.31
C ILE A 12 3.75 12.23 -9.81
N SER A 13 2.86 11.72 -10.65
CA SER A 13 2.99 11.81 -12.12
C SER A 13 3.02 13.27 -12.57
N TYR A 14 2.20 14.14 -11.98
CA TYR A 14 2.18 15.57 -12.30
C TYR A 14 3.49 16.25 -11.89
N LEU A 15 4.01 15.97 -10.69
CA LEU A 15 5.29 16.50 -10.22
C LEU A 15 6.48 16.02 -11.07
N ALA A 16 6.49 14.74 -11.45
CA ALA A 16 7.50 14.19 -12.34
C ALA A 16 7.44 14.84 -13.73
N GLN A 17 6.24 15.06 -14.25
CA GLN A 17 6.02 15.71 -15.55
C GLN A 17 6.42 17.19 -15.50
N MET A 18 6.12 17.90 -14.41
CA MET A 18 6.61 19.27 -14.18
C MET A 18 8.14 19.33 -14.12
N ALA A 19 8.79 18.43 -13.38
CA ALA A 19 10.24 18.36 -13.29
C ALA A 19 10.89 18.08 -14.66
N GLN A 20 10.29 17.17 -15.45
CA GLN A 20 10.76 16.88 -16.81
C GLN A 20 10.68 18.11 -17.72
N TRP A 21 9.57 18.86 -17.68
CA TRP A 21 9.43 20.09 -18.46
C TRP A 21 10.32 21.22 -17.96
N ALA A 22 10.53 21.34 -16.65
CA ALA A 22 11.46 22.29 -16.07
C ALA A 22 12.91 22.02 -16.51
N MET A 23 13.31 20.75 -16.66
CA MET A 23 14.62 20.40 -17.21
C MET A 23 14.72 20.69 -18.71
N ILE A 24 13.67 20.42 -19.48
CA ILE A 24 13.64 20.64 -20.95
C ILE A 24 13.61 22.13 -21.30
N PHE A 25 12.85 22.95 -20.55
CA PHE A 25 12.64 24.38 -20.86
C PHE A 25 13.40 25.34 -19.94
N GLY A 26 13.88 24.88 -18.79
CA GLY A 26 14.61 25.70 -17.81
C GLY A 26 16.13 25.71 -17.98
N GLY A 27 16.69 24.88 -18.87
CA GLY A 27 18.14 24.76 -19.09
C GLY A 27 18.81 25.90 -19.87
N ARG A 28 18.25 27.12 -19.90
CA ARG A 28 18.76 28.24 -20.71
C ARG A 28 18.90 29.56 -19.96
N ASN A 29 19.23 29.53 -18.68
CA ASN A 29 19.83 30.68 -18.01
C ASN A 29 21.02 30.17 -17.18
N ASP A 30 22.22 30.36 -17.74
CA ASP A 30 23.39 30.66 -16.94
C ASP A 30 23.03 31.84 -16.05
N ASP A 31 23.09 31.63 -14.73
CA ASP A 31 23.55 32.58 -13.71
C ASP A 31 22.91 32.23 -12.35
N GLU A 32 23.75 31.63 -11.51
CA GLU A 32 23.83 31.87 -10.06
C GLU A 32 22.53 31.78 -9.23
N GLU A 33 21.91 30.61 -9.16
CA GLU A 33 21.30 29.97 -7.96
C GLU A 33 20.47 28.73 -8.34
N GLY A 34 20.92 27.98 -9.35
CA GLY A 34 20.23 26.78 -9.82
C GLY A 34 20.59 25.57 -8.96
N GLY A 35 19.62 25.02 -8.22
CA GLY A 35 19.79 23.82 -7.39
C GLY A 35 20.49 22.67 -8.12
N ASN A 36 21.37 21.95 -7.40
CA ASN A 36 22.25 20.93 -7.97
C ASN A 36 21.48 19.89 -8.82
N PRO A 37 21.75 19.77 -10.14
CA PRO A 37 21.02 18.86 -11.02
C PRO A 37 21.10 17.39 -10.58
N LEU A 38 22.16 17.01 -9.84
CA LEU A 38 22.27 15.69 -9.24
C LEU A 38 21.19 15.45 -8.17
N VAL A 39 20.87 16.47 -7.37
CA VAL A 39 19.82 16.40 -6.35
C VAL A 39 18.45 16.25 -7.01
N ALA A 40 18.21 16.95 -8.12
CA ALA A 40 16.96 16.83 -8.87
C ALA A 40 16.74 15.39 -9.40
N ILE A 41 17.78 14.77 -9.97
CA ILE A 41 17.74 13.39 -10.46
C ILE A 41 17.47 12.40 -9.32
N ILE A 42 18.14 12.58 -8.16
CA ILE A 42 17.92 11.73 -6.99
C ILE A 42 16.46 11.83 -6.52
N MET A 43 15.91 13.05 -6.43
CA MET A 43 14.53 13.28 -5.97
C MET A 43 13.49 12.66 -6.90
N ILE A 44 13.73 12.65 -8.22
CA ILE A 44 12.84 11.99 -9.20
C ILE A 44 12.71 10.48 -8.93
N ILE A 45 13.74 9.83 -8.41
CA ILE A 45 13.73 8.39 -8.10
C ILE A 45 13.19 8.15 -6.68
N VAL A 46 13.66 8.94 -5.71
CA VAL A 46 13.36 8.72 -4.28
C VAL A 46 11.93 9.11 -3.93
N ALA A 47 11.40 10.23 -4.48
CA ALA A 47 10.09 10.72 -4.10
C ALA A 47 8.94 9.75 -4.44
N PRO A 48 8.88 9.12 -5.63
CA PRO A 48 7.87 8.10 -5.92
C PRO A 48 7.95 6.87 -4.99
N ILE A 49 9.16 6.41 -4.65
CA ILE A 49 9.36 5.29 -3.73
C ILE A 49 8.86 5.64 -2.34
N ALA A 50 9.20 6.83 -1.83
CA ALA A 50 8.74 7.30 -0.53
C ALA A 50 7.22 7.41 -0.49
N ALA A 51 6.60 7.98 -1.52
CA ALA A 51 5.15 8.12 -1.60
C ALA A 51 4.44 6.74 -1.69
N MET A 52 5.00 5.79 -2.44
CA MET A 52 4.50 4.40 -2.48
C MET A 52 4.54 3.75 -1.09
N LEU A 53 5.65 3.90 -0.35
CA LEU A 53 5.77 3.35 1.01
C LEU A 53 4.76 3.97 1.98
N ILE A 54 4.58 5.30 1.92
CA ILE A 54 3.58 6.00 2.74
C ILE A 54 2.18 5.49 2.43
N GLN A 55 1.83 5.36 1.14
CA GLN A 55 0.53 4.84 0.73
C GLN A 55 0.29 3.42 1.22
N LEU A 56 1.30 2.54 1.13
CA LEU A 56 1.21 1.17 1.66
C LEU A 56 1.00 1.17 3.18
N ALA A 57 1.71 2.03 3.92
CA ALA A 57 1.55 2.16 5.35
C ALA A 57 0.13 2.64 5.74
N ILE A 58 -0.42 3.63 5.02
CA ILE A 58 -1.78 4.12 5.23
C ILE A 58 -2.81 3.00 4.93
N SER A 59 -2.64 2.26 3.84
CA SER A 59 -3.54 1.16 3.46
C SER A 59 -3.59 0.09 4.56
N ARG A 60 -2.41 -0.34 5.05
CA ARG A 60 -2.32 -1.34 6.13
C ARG A 60 -2.93 -0.85 7.43
N SER A 61 -2.66 0.40 7.81
CA SER A 61 -3.22 1.00 9.03
C SER A 61 -4.75 1.04 9.01
N ARG A 62 -5.33 1.36 7.84
CA ARG A 62 -6.78 1.30 7.62
C ARG A 62 -7.33 -0.12 7.79
N GLU A 63 -6.63 -1.10 7.24
CA GLU A 63 -7.08 -2.50 7.29
C GLU A 63 -7.06 -3.05 8.72
N TYR A 64 -6.03 -2.72 9.49
CA TYR A 64 -6.00 -3.05 10.92
C TYR A 64 -7.10 -2.33 11.70
N GLY A 65 -7.38 -1.05 11.42
CA GLY A 65 -8.49 -0.34 12.04
C GLY A 65 -9.86 -0.96 11.72
N ALA A 66 -10.01 -1.52 10.52
CA ALA A 66 -11.20 -2.27 10.14
C ALA A 66 -11.30 -3.61 10.89
N ASP A 67 -10.18 -4.31 11.11
CA ASP A 67 -10.13 -5.54 11.91
C ASP A 67 -10.48 -5.27 13.38
N ASP A 68 -9.90 -4.22 13.95
CA ASP A 68 -10.15 -3.81 15.33
C ASP A 68 -11.65 -3.45 15.52
N GLY A 69 -12.22 -2.61 14.62
CA GLY A 69 -13.64 -2.27 14.65
C GLY A 69 -14.56 -3.47 14.37
N GLY A 70 -14.18 -4.37 13.47
CA GLY A 70 -14.92 -5.60 13.21
C GLY A 70 -14.91 -6.57 14.40
N ALA A 71 -13.81 -6.63 15.13
CA ALA A 71 -13.70 -7.37 16.38
C ALA A 71 -14.60 -6.78 17.47
N GLU A 72 -14.65 -5.46 17.60
CA GLU A 72 -15.54 -4.78 18.55
C GLU A 72 -17.02 -5.05 18.23
N ILE A 73 -17.43 -4.87 16.97
CA ILE A 73 -18.81 -5.09 16.52
C ILE A 73 -19.25 -6.56 16.70
N SER A 74 -18.36 -7.51 16.44
CA SER A 74 -18.65 -8.94 16.59
C SER A 74 -18.58 -9.45 18.02
N GLY A 75 -18.03 -8.67 18.95
CA GLY A 75 -17.86 -9.02 20.36
C GLY A 75 -16.87 -10.16 20.63
N ASN A 76 -16.27 -10.76 19.60
CA ASN A 76 -15.16 -11.72 19.76
C ASN A 76 -14.18 -11.66 18.56
N PRO A 77 -12.88 -11.32 18.74
CA PRO A 77 -11.96 -11.12 17.64
C PRO A 77 -11.63 -12.46 16.97
N LEU A 78 -11.79 -13.57 17.71
CA LEU A 78 -11.53 -14.91 17.21
C LEU A 78 -12.52 -15.31 16.13
N TYR A 79 -13.73 -14.73 16.09
CA TYR A 79 -14.67 -14.98 14.98
C TYR A 79 -14.09 -14.45 13.68
N LEU A 80 -13.60 -13.22 13.69
CA LEU A 80 -12.96 -12.62 12.52
C LEU A 80 -11.64 -13.34 12.18
N ALA A 81 -10.82 -13.69 13.17
CA ALA A 81 -9.59 -14.46 12.96
C ALA A 81 -9.87 -15.82 12.29
N ASN A 82 -10.89 -16.54 12.75
CA ASN A 82 -11.31 -17.81 12.15
C ASN A 82 -11.84 -17.62 10.72
N ALA A 83 -12.58 -16.53 10.45
CA ALA A 83 -13.08 -16.22 9.12
C ALA A 83 -11.92 -15.96 8.14
N LEU A 84 -10.95 -15.12 8.54
CA LEU A 84 -9.74 -14.86 7.76
C LEU A 84 -8.97 -16.17 7.48
N ARG A 85 -8.80 -17.02 8.49
CA ARG A 85 -8.10 -18.32 8.34
C ARG A 85 -8.78 -19.23 7.29
N LYS A 86 -10.12 -19.23 7.25
CA LYS A 86 -10.89 -19.98 6.23
C LYS A 86 -10.71 -19.39 4.83
N LEU A 87 -10.73 -18.06 4.71
CA LEU A 87 -10.55 -17.37 3.43
C LEU A 87 -9.14 -17.59 2.87
N ASP A 88 -8.11 -17.49 3.70
CA ASP A 88 -6.72 -17.76 3.32
C ASP A 88 -6.54 -19.19 2.81
N TYR A 89 -7.06 -20.17 3.56
CA TYR A 89 -7.01 -21.57 3.15
C TYR A 89 -7.69 -21.79 1.79
N ALA A 90 -8.86 -21.19 1.56
CA ALA A 90 -9.57 -21.28 0.28
C ALA A 90 -8.77 -20.62 -0.86
N ALA A 91 -8.21 -19.43 -0.63
CA ALA A 91 -7.42 -18.69 -1.61
C ALA A 91 -6.14 -19.44 -2.02
N LYS A 92 -5.47 -20.11 -1.06
CA LYS A 92 -4.29 -20.95 -1.33
C LYS A 92 -4.65 -22.19 -2.16
N LYS A 93 -5.86 -22.73 -2.00
CA LYS A 93 -6.32 -23.93 -2.72
C LYS A 93 -6.87 -23.64 -4.11
N ILE A 94 -7.48 -22.46 -4.29
CA ILE A 94 -8.10 -22.02 -5.53
C ILE A 94 -7.49 -20.65 -5.89
N PRO A 95 -6.25 -20.63 -6.41
CA PRO A 95 -5.59 -19.40 -6.79
C PRO A 95 -6.36 -18.74 -7.93
N MET A 96 -6.51 -17.42 -7.83
CA MET A 96 -7.16 -16.61 -8.86
C MET A 96 -6.11 -15.85 -9.65
N ASP A 97 -6.26 -15.81 -10.97
CA ASP A 97 -5.46 -14.93 -11.82
C ASP A 97 -5.99 -13.50 -11.70
N ALA A 98 -5.49 -12.78 -10.69
CA ALA A 98 -5.92 -11.43 -10.38
C ALA A 98 -4.94 -10.38 -10.91
N ASN A 99 -5.48 -9.33 -11.51
CA ASN A 99 -4.69 -8.18 -11.92
C ASN A 99 -4.17 -7.43 -10.67
N PRO A 100 -2.86 -7.14 -10.55
CA PRO A 100 -2.33 -6.36 -9.43
C PRO A 100 -3.05 -5.02 -9.21
N ALA A 101 -3.55 -4.39 -10.27
CA ALA A 101 -4.31 -3.15 -10.21
C ALA A 101 -5.65 -3.29 -9.46
N THR A 102 -6.25 -4.49 -9.46
CA THR A 102 -7.51 -4.77 -8.76
C THR A 102 -7.31 -5.49 -7.43
N SER A 103 -6.07 -5.80 -7.03
CA SER A 103 -5.75 -6.53 -5.79
C SER A 103 -6.38 -5.94 -4.52
N HIS A 104 -6.56 -4.62 -4.47
CA HIS A 104 -7.16 -3.87 -3.35
C HIS A 104 -8.69 -4.04 -3.21
N LEU A 105 -9.34 -4.72 -4.15
CA LEU A 105 -10.77 -5.06 -4.10
C LEU A 105 -11.02 -6.43 -3.42
N PHE A 106 -9.96 -7.19 -3.18
CA PHE A 106 -10.05 -8.54 -2.64
C PHE A 106 -9.85 -8.55 -1.12
N ILE A 107 -10.58 -9.44 -0.44
CA ILE A 107 -10.48 -9.61 1.02
C ILE A 107 -9.15 -10.29 1.39
N VAL A 108 -8.72 -11.26 0.58
CA VAL A 108 -7.44 -11.96 0.70
C VAL A 108 -6.59 -11.57 -0.49
N ASN A 109 -5.30 -11.31 -0.27
CA ASN A 109 -4.39 -10.99 -1.35
C ASN A 109 -4.37 -12.14 -2.39
N PRO A 110 -4.84 -11.90 -3.62
CA PRO A 110 -4.90 -12.93 -4.65
C PRO A 110 -3.53 -13.13 -5.33
N LEU A 111 -2.58 -12.23 -5.11
CA LEU A 111 -1.24 -12.30 -5.69
C LEU A 111 -0.37 -13.27 -4.87
N ALA A 112 -0.16 -14.47 -5.41
CA ALA A 112 0.78 -15.43 -4.86
C ALA A 112 2.23 -15.01 -5.20
N GLY A 113 2.99 -14.51 -4.23
CA GLY A 113 4.40 -14.17 -4.45
C GLY A 113 5.10 -13.47 -3.28
N GLY A 114 6.41 -13.66 -3.18
CA GLY A 114 7.30 -12.93 -2.26
C GLY A 114 8.01 -11.74 -2.91
N GLY A 115 8.79 -11.00 -2.14
CA GLY A 115 9.64 -9.91 -2.65
C GLY A 115 8.86 -8.67 -3.12
N LEU A 116 9.15 -8.17 -4.33
CA LEU A 116 8.54 -6.94 -4.88
C LEU A 116 7.02 -7.04 -5.07
N VAL A 117 6.48 -8.26 -5.29
CA VAL A 117 5.02 -8.47 -5.37
C VAL A 117 4.33 -8.12 -4.05
N LYS A 118 5.03 -8.26 -2.91
CA LYS A 118 4.56 -7.87 -1.58
C LYS A 118 4.46 -6.34 -1.42
N LEU A 119 5.20 -5.57 -2.23
CA LEU A 119 5.07 -4.10 -2.28
C LEU A 119 3.83 -3.66 -3.06
N PHE A 120 3.30 -4.49 -3.97
CA PHE A 120 2.03 -4.24 -4.64
C PHE A 120 0.83 -4.81 -3.88
N SER A 121 1.09 -5.58 -2.82
CA SER A 121 0.05 -6.06 -1.93
C SER A 121 -0.44 -4.91 -1.05
N THR A 122 -1.65 -4.47 -1.34
CA THR A 122 -2.31 -3.35 -0.66
C THR A 122 -2.88 -3.73 0.71
N HIS A 123 -2.91 -5.03 1.02
CA HIS A 123 -3.29 -5.58 2.32
C HIS A 123 -2.06 -6.07 3.09
N PRO A 124 -2.06 -5.96 4.43
CA PRO A 124 -1.07 -6.67 5.23
C PRO A 124 -1.24 -8.19 5.07
N PRO A 125 -0.18 -8.98 5.27
CA PRO A 125 -0.27 -10.44 5.29
C PRO A 125 -1.40 -10.91 6.21
N ILE A 126 -2.18 -11.90 5.77
CA ILE A 126 -3.36 -12.33 6.51
C ILE A 126 -2.98 -12.98 7.84
N GLU A 127 -1.81 -13.62 7.90
CA GLU A 127 -1.22 -14.18 9.11
C GLU A 127 -1.00 -13.10 10.17
N GLU A 128 -0.54 -11.91 9.79
CA GLU A 128 -0.31 -10.78 10.72
C GLU A 128 -1.64 -10.22 11.26
N ARG A 129 -2.69 -10.18 10.42
CA ARG A 129 -4.05 -9.79 10.84
C ARG A 129 -4.61 -10.78 11.86
N ILE A 130 -4.48 -12.08 11.58
CA ILE A 130 -4.92 -13.16 12.49
C ILE A 130 -4.20 -13.06 13.83
N GLU A 131 -2.88 -12.89 13.83
CA GLU A 131 -2.09 -12.75 15.06
C GLU A 131 -2.52 -11.52 15.88
N ARG A 132 -2.82 -10.39 15.23
CA ARG A 132 -3.32 -9.19 15.92
C ARG A 132 -4.69 -9.45 16.55
N LEU A 133 -5.62 -10.08 15.85
CA LEU A 133 -6.95 -10.45 16.37
C LEU A 133 -6.85 -11.43 17.55
N GLU A 134 -6.01 -12.45 17.44
CA GLU A 134 -5.75 -13.38 18.55
C GLU A 134 -5.18 -12.64 19.77
N ARG A 135 -4.21 -11.74 19.57
CA ARG A 135 -3.67 -10.90 20.65
C ARG A 135 -4.72 -10.00 21.29
N MET A 136 -5.67 -9.45 20.52
CA MET A 136 -6.79 -8.67 21.08
C MET A 136 -7.68 -9.55 21.97
N ALA A 137 -7.97 -10.78 21.55
CA ALA A 137 -8.77 -11.71 22.35
C ALA A 137 -8.09 -12.07 23.68
N TYR A 138 -6.76 -12.27 23.67
CA TYR A 138 -5.99 -12.51 24.88
C TYR A 138 -5.95 -11.31 25.84
N LYS A 139 -6.03 -10.08 25.32
CA LYS A 139 -5.98 -8.85 26.14
C LYS A 139 -7.32 -8.48 26.77
N GLY A 140 -8.40 -9.20 26.44
CA GLY A 140 -9.68 -9.11 27.15
C GLY A 140 -10.63 -7.98 26.72
N TYR A 141 -10.44 -7.42 25.52
CA TYR A 141 -11.13 -6.21 25.02
C TYR A 141 -10.91 -4.95 25.87
#